data_AF-A0AAQ3LEJ8-F1
#
_entry.id   AF-A0AAQ3LEJ8-F1
#
_cell.length_a   1.000
_cell.length_b   1.000
_cell.length_c   1.000
_cell.angle_alpha   90.00
_cell.angle_beta   90.00
_cell.angle_gamma   90.00
#
_symmetry.space_group_name_H-M   'P 1'
#
loop_
_entity.id
_entity.type
_entity.pdbx_description
1 polymer ?
#
loop_
_entity_poly.entity_id
_entity_poly.type
_entity_poly.pdbx_seq_one_letter_code
_entity_poly.pdbx_strand_id
1 'polypeptide(L)'
;MAKIRGWISGLEPVSKVVTDRAILDGRYTDAYWIAWDDADIEIPSRNRISLPKDVWDKHFIGDYIEVFYLPRDKWPFHRDGIYASNGNFAYDGLLICIWVSGIGILSFFEIKSRRQKKSKLPPPLKKSIRVKNG
;
A
#
# COMPACT_ATOMS: atom_id res chain seq x y z
N MET A 1 -10.99 -5.42 -5.62
CA MET A 1 -11.71 -4.13 -5.77
C MET A 1 -10.81 -3.04 -5.19
N ALA A 2 -10.12 -2.29 -6.04
CA ALA A 2 -9.24 -1.21 -5.61
C ALA A 2 -10.09 -0.04 -5.09
N LYS A 3 -9.87 0.37 -3.84
CA LYS A 3 -10.54 1.53 -3.27
C LYS A 3 -9.82 2.78 -3.74
N ILE A 4 -10.27 3.30 -4.89
CA ILE A 4 -9.93 4.63 -5.38
C ILE A 4 -10.21 5.57 -4.19
N ARG A 5 -9.21 6.31 -3.69
CA ARG A 5 -9.49 7.53 -2.94
C ARG A 5 -10.21 8.41 -3.96
N GLY A 6 -11.54 8.30 -3.93
CA GLY A 6 -12.43 8.90 -4.90
C GLY A 6 -12.01 10.34 -5.11
N TRP A 7 -12.08 10.78 -6.37
CA TRP A 7 -12.13 12.19 -6.72
C TRP A 7 -12.72 12.97 -5.56
N ILE A 8 -11.90 13.78 -4.88
CA ILE A 8 -12.44 14.73 -3.92
C ILE A 8 -13.20 15.73 -4.78
N SER A 9 -14.51 15.51 -4.88
CA SER A 9 -15.41 16.31 -5.71
C SER A 9 -15.23 17.78 -5.35
N GLY A 10 -14.87 18.60 -6.34
CA GLY A 10 -14.65 20.04 -6.18
C GLY A 10 -13.19 20.49 -6.00
N LEU A 11 -12.19 19.60 -6.11
CA LEU A 11 -10.81 20.06 -6.27
C LEU A 11 -10.51 20.39 -7.73
N GLU A 12 -10.35 21.68 -8.01
CA GLU A 12 -9.95 22.18 -9.31
C GLU A 12 -8.42 22.11 -9.45
N PRO A 13 -7.90 21.55 -10.55
CA PRO A 13 -6.48 21.60 -10.84
C PRO A 13 -6.05 23.05 -11.13
N VAL A 14 -4.95 23.47 -10.52
CA VAL A 14 -4.33 24.76 -10.82
C VAL A 14 -3.05 24.50 -11.59
N SER A 15 -2.94 25.07 -12.79
CA SER A 15 -1.71 25.01 -13.57
C SER A 15 -0.75 26.09 -13.10
N LYS A 16 0.50 25.72 -12.87
CA LYS A 16 1.58 26.60 -12.42
C LYS A 16 2.79 26.45 -13.33
N VAL A 17 3.50 27.55 -13.56
CA VAL A 17 4.76 27.51 -14.29
C VAL A 17 5.87 27.22 -13.30
N VAL A 18 6.70 26.24 -13.62
CA VAL A 18 7.88 25.90 -12.82
C VAL A 18 8.89 27.03 -12.95
N THR A 19 9.19 27.69 -11.84
CA THR A 19 10.18 28.78 -11.78
C THR A 19 11.52 28.30 -11.22
N ASP A 20 11.51 27.24 -10.40
CA ASP A 20 12.73 26.71 -9.79
C ASP A 20 12.62 25.19 -9.54
N ARG A 21 13.78 24.50 -9.50
CA ARG A 21 13.90 23.07 -9.17
C ARG A 21 15.21 22.79 -8.44
N ALA A 22 15.15 21.97 -7.40
CA ALA A 22 16.32 21.62 -6.61
C ALA A 22 16.19 20.23 -6.00
N ILE A 23 17.34 19.63 -5.70
CA ILE A 23 17.44 18.44 -4.88
C ILE A 23 17.87 18.92 -3.49
N LEU A 24 17.02 18.72 -2.49
CA LEU A 24 17.27 19.12 -1.11
C LEU A 24 17.37 17.88 -0.22
N ASP A 25 18.13 17.99 0.87
CA ASP A 25 18.23 16.91 1.85
C ASP A 25 16.86 16.61 2.48
N GLY A 26 16.34 15.41 2.21
CA GLY A 26 15.16 14.89 2.88
C GLY A 26 15.53 14.15 4.17
N ARG A 27 14.51 13.82 4.96
CA ARG A 27 14.69 13.16 6.28
C ARG A 27 15.37 11.77 6.19
N TYR A 28 15.29 11.11 5.05
CA TYR A 28 15.78 9.74 4.83
C TYR A 28 16.53 9.57 3.51
N THR A 29 16.18 10.36 2.49
CA THR A 29 16.78 10.37 1.16
C THR A 29 16.66 11.77 0.58
N ASP A 30 17.42 12.05 -0.48
CA ASP A 30 17.25 13.22 -1.34
C ASP A 30 15.77 13.43 -1.71
N ALA A 31 15.32 14.68 -1.61
CA ALA A 31 13.98 15.10 -1.97
C ALA A 31 14.03 16.01 -3.20
N TYR A 32 13.23 15.68 -4.20
CA TYR A 32 13.20 16.38 -5.49
C TYR A 32 12.10 17.43 -5.45
N TRP A 33 12.47 18.70 -5.39
CA TRP A 33 11.56 19.82 -5.25
C TRP A 33 11.41 20.60 -6.54
N ILE A 34 10.21 21.16 -6.71
CA ILE A 34 9.85 22.16 -7.73
C ILE A 34 9.12 23.30 -7.04
N ALA A 35 9.38 24.53 -7.47
CA ALA A 35 8.68 25.73 -7.02
C ALA A 35 8.10 26.54 -8.19
N TRP A 36 7.13 27.39 -7.87
CA TRP A 36 6.45 28.31 -8.79
C TRP A 36 6.19 29.66 -8.12
N ASP A 37 5.68 30.63 -8.90
CA ASP A 37 5.42 32.01 -8.46
C ASP A 37 6.66 32.67 -7.82
N ASP A 38 7.86 32.40 -8.36
CA ASP A 38 9.16 32.92 -7.91
C ASP A 38 9.44 32.67 -6.42
N ALA A 39 8.83 31.63 -5.85
CA ALA A 39 9.08 31.23 -4.49
C ALA A 39 10.48 30.63 -4.35
N ASP A 40 11.19 31.05 -3.30
CA ASP A 40 12.44 30.44 -2.91
C ASP A 40 12.21 28.96 -2.56
N ILE A 41 12.88 28.06 -3.30
CA ILE A 41 12.69 26.63 -3.17
C ILE A 41 13.25 26.08 -1.86
N GLU A 42 14.20 26.76 -1.21
CA GLU A 42 14.76 26.35 0.08
C GLU A 42 13.80 26.67 1.22
N ILE A 43 12.98 27.72 1.06
CA ILE A 43 12.04 28.18 2.09
C ILE A 43 10.71 27.40 2.04
N PRO A 44 10.29 26.76 3.14
CA PRO A 44 9.02 26.03 3.21
C PRO A 44 7.79 26.90 2.94
N SER A 45 7.16 26.73 1.76
CA SER A 45 5.99 27.52 1.32
C SER A 45 4.93 26.70 0.57
N ARG A 46 3.73 27.26 0.38
CA ARG A 46 2.66 26.64 -0.43
C ARG A 46 2.94 26.61 -1.93
N ASN A 47 4.03 27.23 -2.36
CA ASN A 47 4.41 27.39 -3.76
C ASN A 47 5.55 26.46 -4.17
N ARG A 48 5.74 25.38 -3.41
CA ARG A 48 6.66 24.31 -3.76
C ARG A 48 6.06 22.95 -3.46
N ILE A 49 6.52 21.94 -4.19
CA ILE A 49 6.10 20.55 -4.01
C ILE A 49 7.30 19.61 -4.16
N SER A 50 7.27 18.53 -3.37
CA SER A 50 8.19 17.41 -3.54
C SER A 50 7.56 16.37 -4.45
N LEU A 51 8.30 15.94 -5.47
CA LEU A 51 7.86 14.97 -6.46
C LEU A 51 8.69 13.68 -6.38
N PRO A 52 8.11 12.54 -6.80
CA PRO A 52 8.90 11.37 -7.15
C PRO A 52 9.92 11.71 -8.24
N LYS A 53 11.12 11.12 -8.15
CA LYS A 53 12.23 11.38 -9.09
C LYS A 53 11.81 11.25 -10.56
N ASP A 54 11.05 10.22 -10.89
CA ASP A 54 10.58 9.92 -12.24
C ASP A 54 9.56 10.93 -12.79
N VAL A 55 8.87 11.66 -11.92
CA VAL A 55 7.99 12.78 -12.28
C VAL A 55 8.81 14.06 -12.37
N TRP A 56 9.73 14.28 -11.43
CA TRP A 56 10.62 15.44 -11.40
C TRP A 56 11.53 15.51 -12.64
N ASP A 57 12.07 14.38 -13.09
CA ASP A 57 12.94 14.28 -14.27
C ASP A 57 12.24 14.72 -15.57
N LYS A 58 10.90 14.76 -15.57
CA LYS A 58 10.07 15.15 -16.73
C LYS A 58 9.67 16.62 -16.72
N HIS A 59 9.97 17.37 -15.66
CA HIS A 59 9.60 18.77 -15.52
C HIS A 59 10.86 19.65 -15.44
N PHE A 60 10.88 20.71 -16.25
CA PHE A 60 11.95 21.69 -16.34
C PHE A 60 11.44 23.08 -16.00
N ILE A 61 12.37 24.01 -15.75
CA ILE A 61 12.02 25.42 -15.56
C ILE A 61 11.37 25.94 -16.83
N GLY A 62 10.21 26.59 -16.68
CA GLY A 62 9.35 27.04 -17.78
C GLY A 62 8.22 26.07 -18.12
N ASP A 63 8.25 24.82 -17.64
CA ASP A 63 7.16 23.88 -17.88
C ASP A 63 5.93 24.20 -17.03
N TYR A 64 4.76 23.75 -17.48
CA TYR A 64 3.54 23.80 -16.70
C TYR A 64 3.40 22.52 -15.86
N ILE A 65 3.05 22.69 -14.58
CA ILE A 65 2.73 21.61 -13.65
C ILE A 65 1.31 21.76 -13.11
N GLU A 66 0.56 20.66 -13.04
CA GLU A 66 -0.76 20.62 -12.41
C GLU A 66 -0.63 20.34 -10.90
N VAL A 67 -1.15 21.26 -10.10
CA VAL A 67 -1.15 21.14 -8.64
C VAL A 67 -2.56 21.29 -8.07
N PHE A 68 -2.76 20.66 -6.93
CA PHE A 68 -4.04 20.61 -6.23
C PHE A 68 -3.86 21.13 -4.81
N TYR A 69 -4.75 22.02 -4.39
CA TYR A 69 -4.76 22.59 -3.04
C TYR A 69 -5.91 22.03 -2.22
N LEU A 70 -5.60 21.25 -1.21
CA LEU A 70 -6.57 20.74 -0.25
C LEU A 70 -6.80 21.77 0.88
N PRO A 71 -8.04 22.11 1.25
CA PRO A 71 -8.33 23.18 2.22
C PRO A 71 -7.68 22.98 3.61
N ARG A 72 -7.40 21.73 3.98
CA ARG A 72 -6.82 21.37 5.29
C ARG A 72 -5.35 21.02 5.23
N ASP A 73 -4.76 20.96 4.03
CA ASP A 73 -3.37 20.58 3.87
C ASP A 73 -2.47 21.79 3.70
N LYS A 74 -1.31 21.73 4.33
CA LYS A 74 -0.30 22.78 4.25
C LYS A 74 0.39 22.78 2.88
N TRP A 75 0.46 21.62 2.23
CA TRP A 75 1.25 21.41 1.01
C TRP A 75 0.34 21.09 -0.18
N PRO A 76 0.71 21.55 -1.38
CA PRO A 76 0.04 21.16 -2.62
C PRO A 76 0.35 19.70 -2.97
N PHE A 77 -0.52 19.10 -3.79
CA PHE A 77 -0.36 17.74 -4.29
C PHE A 77 -0.26 17.74 -5.81
N HIS A 78 0.58 16.85 -6.35
CA HIS A 78 0.59 16.50 -7.76
C HIS A 78 -0.51 15.48 -8.02
N ARG A 79 -1.00 15.42 -9.27
CA ARG A 79 -2.01 14.45 -9.70
C ARG A 79 -1.68 13.03 -9.24
N ASP A 80 -0.45 12.59 -9.48
CA ASP A 80 0.02 11.24 -9.14
C ASP A 80 0.17 10.99 -7.64
N GLY A 81 0.25 12.04 -6.81
CA GLY A 81 0.29 11.93 -5.35
C GLY A 81 -1.09 11.79 -4.71
N ILE A 82 -2.16 12.13 -5.44
CA ILE A 82 -3.55 12.02 -4.97
C ILE A 82 -4.07 10.59 -5.19
N TYR A 83 -3.65 9.95 -6.29
CA TYR A 83 -3.92 8.55 -6.53
C TYR A 83 -2.94 7.72 -5.71
N ALA A 84 -3.45 6.83 -4.85
CA ALA A 84 -2.62 5.83 -4.20
C ALA A 84 -1.87 5.06 -5.28
N SER A 85 -0.56 5.27 -5.40
CA SER A 85 0.25 4.54 -6.36
C SER A 85 0.10 3.04 -6.08
N ASN A 86 0.05 2.23 -7.13
CA ASN A 86 -0.02 0.77 -7.04
C ASN A 86 1.20 0.15 -6.31
N GLY A 87 2.14 0.94 -5.78
CA GLY A 87 3.32 0.49 -5.05
C GLY A 87 3.04 -0.24 -3.74
N ASN A 88 1.81 -0.21 -3.22
CA ASN A 88 1.44 -0.97 -2.02
C ASN A 88 1.09 -2.44 -2.27
N PHE A 89 1.09 -2.90 -3.53
CA PHE A 89 0.84 -4.31 -3.87
C PHE A 89 1.87 -5.28 -3.25
N ALA A 90 3.12 -4.84 -3.03
CA ALA A 90 4.13 -5.68 -2.37
C ALA A 90 3.80 -5.91 -0.89
N TYR A 91 3.30 -4.88 -0.20
CA TYR A 91 2.83 -5.00 1.19
C TYR A 91 1.57 -5.85 1.29
N ASP A 92 0.62 -5.67 0.36
CA ASP A 92 -0.58 -6.52 0.28
C ASP A 92 -0.23 -7.99 -0.02
N GLY A 93 0.75 -8.23 -0.91
CA GLY A 93 1.26 -9.57 -1.21
C GLY A 93 1.90 -10.24 0.01
N LEU A 94 2.72 -9.52 0.77
CA LEU A 94 3.33 -10.02 2.01
C LEU A 94 2.26 -10.36 3.06
N LEU A 95 1.26 -9.48 3.23
CA LEU A 95 0.13 -9.72 4.12
C LEU A 95 -0.66 -10.97 3.72
N ILE A 96 -0.94 -11.16 2.43
CA ILE A 96 -1.61 -12.37 1.92
C ILE A 96 -0.76 -13.62 2.21
N CYS A 97 0.55 -13.59 1.97
CA CYS A 97 1.44 -14.71 2.26
C CYS A 97 1.44 -15.09 3.76
N ILE A 98 1.45 -14.10 4.66
CA ILE A 98 1.36 -14.32 6.11
C ILE A 98 0.01 -14.97 6.48
N TRP A 99 -1.08 -14.50 5.89
CA TRP A 99 -2.41 -15.06 6.12
C TRP A 99 -2.53 -16.52 5.64
N VAL A 100 -2.08 -16.81 4.42
CA VAL A 100 -2.14 -18.17 3.85
C VAL A 100 -1.26 -19.14 4.65
N SER A 101 -0.06 -18.72 5.03
CA SER A 101 0.85 -19.55 5.83
C SER A 101 0.31 -19.79 7.26
N GLY A 102 -0.29 -18.79 7.90
CA GLY A 102 -0.94 -18.94 9.20
C GLY A 102 -2.11 -19.95 9.17
N ILE A 103 -2.97 -19.85 8.16
CA ILE A 103 -4.09 -20.80 7.97
C ILE A 103 -3.57 -22.22 7.71
N GLY A 104 -2.51 -22.37 6.90
CA GLY A 104 -1.88 -23.66 6.64
C GLY A 104 -1.32 -24.32 7.90
N ILE A 105 -0.64 -23.56 8.76
CA ILE A 105 -0.09 -24.06 10.03
C ILE A 105 -1.22 -24.53 10.96
N LEU A 106 -2.27 -23.72 11.14
CA LEU A 106 -3.42 -24.09 11.97
C LEU A 106 -4.11 -25.37 11.48
N SER A 107 -4.32 -25.47 10.16
CA SER A 107 -4.91 -26.65 9.53
C SER A 107 -4.06 -27.90 9.73
N PHE A 108 -2.73 -27.77 9.62
CA PHE A 108 -1.79 -28.88 9.84
C PHE A 108 -1.81 -29.37 11.30
N PHE A 109 -1.84 -28.44 12.27
CA PHE A 109 -1.96 -28.79 13.69
C PHE A 109 -3.27 -29.53 13.99
N GLU A 110 -4.38 -29.09 13.40
CA GLU A 110 -5.66 -29.76 13.61
C GLU A 110 -5.70 -31.17 13.00
N ILE A 111 -5.15 -31.35 11.78
CA ILE A 111 -5.02 -32.67 11.14
C ILE A 111 -4.15 -33.61 11.98
N LYS A 112 -3.01 -33.12 12.48
CA LYS A 112 -2.11 -33.91 13.33
C LYS A 112 -2.77 -34.30 14.65
N SER A 113 -3.50 -33.38 15.28
CA SER A 113 -4.29 -33.62 16.50
C SER A 113 -5.35 -34.71 16.28
N ARG A 114 -6.10 -34.64 15.17
CA ARG A 114 -7.10 -35.67 14.81
C ARG A 114 -6.47 -37.05 14.57
N ARG A 115 -5.28 -37.12 13.95
CA ARG A 115 -4.55 -38.38 13.74
C ARG A 115 -4.12 -39.03 15.06
N GLN A 116 -3.61 -38.24 16.01
CA GLN A 116 -3.21 -38.76 17.32
C GLN A 116 -4.40 -39.25 18.18
N LYS A 117 -5.58 -38.61 18.04
CA LYS A 117 -6.80 -39.12 18.71
C LYS A 117 -7.23 -40.47 18.15
N LYS A 118 -7.16 -40.66 16.82
CA LYS A 118 -7.51 -41.94 16.17
C LYS A 118 -6.57 -43.09 16.54
N SER A 119 -5.28 -42.83 16.75
CA SER A 119 -4.33 -43.89 17.14
C SER A 119 -4.46 -44.34 18.60
N LYS A 120 -5.17 -43.59 19.45
CA LYS A 120 -5.43 -43.92 20.86
C LYS A 120 -6.80 -44.56 21.09
N LEU A 121 -7.62 -44.71 20.05
CA LEU A 121 -8.89 -45.41 20.17
C LEU A 121 -8.63 -46.91 20.35
N PRO A 122 -9.20 -47.54 21.38
CA PRO A 122 -9.10 -48.98 21.55
C PRO A 122 -9.69 -49.69 20.32
N PRO A 123 -9.12 -50.83 19.91
CA PRO A 123 -9.60 -51.56 18.75
C PRO A 123 -11.10 -51.86 18.89
N PRO A 124 -11.88 -51.78 17.81
CA PRO A 124 -13.30 -52.07 17.87
C PRO A 124 -13.49 -53.47 18.43
N LEU A 125 -14.28 -53.58 19.51
CA LEU A 125 -14.67 -54.86 20.10
C LEU A 125 -15.25 -55.74 19.00
N LYS A 126 -14.53 -56.81 18.64
CA LYS A 126 -15.03 -57.86 17.76
C LYS A 126 -16.32 -58.38 18.39
N LYS A 127 -17.47 -58.02 17.80
CA LYS A 127 -18.73 -58.66 18.14
C LYS A 127 -18.59 -60.13 17.76
N SER A 128 -18.40 -61.00 18.76
CA SER A 128 -18.48 -62.44 18.54
C SER A 128 -19.93 -62.75 18.22
N ILE A 129 -20.23 -62.93 16.94
CA ILE A 129 -21.52 -63.45 16.50
C ILE A 129 -21.54 -64.92 16.93
N ARG A 130 -22.11 -65.20 18.10
CA ARG A 130 -22.41 -66.56 18.54
C ARG A 130 -23.64 -67.01 17.76
N VAL A 131 -23.41 -67.71 16.65
CA VAL A 131 -24.45 -68.42 15.91
C VAL A 131 -24.98 -69.51 16.84
N LYS A 132 -26.24 -69.39 17.26
CA LYS A 132 -26.97 -70.50 17.89
C LYS A 132 -27.43 -71.41 16.76
N ASN A 133 -26.86 -72.59 16.66
CA ASN A 133 -27.43 -73.67 15.86
C ASN A 133 -28.62 -74.26 16.64
N GLY A 134 -29.78 -74.26 16.00
CA GLY A 134 -30.92 -75.09 16.37
C GLY A 134 -30.80 -76.48 15.78
#